data_AF-A0A3M1J7I8-F1
#
_entry.id   AF-A0A3M1J7I8-F1
#
_cell.length_a   1.000
_cell.length_b   1.000
_cell.length_c   1.000
_cell.angle_alpha   90.00
_cell.angle_beta   90.00
_cell.angle_gamma   90.00
#
_symmetry.space_group_name_H-M   'P 1'
#
loop_
_entity.id
_entity.type
_entity.pdbx_description
1 polymer ?
#
loop_
_entity_poly.entity_id
_entity_poly.type
_entity_poly.pdbx_seq_one_letter_code
_entity_poly.pdbx_strand_id
1 'polypeptide(L)'
;AGMLVMTAVIGLQALLFQDGGLLVMGANIFNMGLVTALIGYGFYRAAAGRGRRTQLGVAGVAAWLSVMAGAFFTALQLWLSGTSPLAVVMPAMLVVHALIGLGEALITVAALAFIARVRPDLLGREAVQNRGGWGWVAGGLSIALVVVLLAPLASTNPDGLVRVATDLGFISAEAGAPVELLPGYTIPGLGSGGLSTILAGLAGVAAVSLLAVGLGRWLKRPDSVPLPAPEPPTSGRH
;
A
#
# COMPACT_ATOMS: atom_id res chain seq x y z
N ALA A 1 6.08 9.89 0.79
CA ALA A 1 6.06 8.77 1.75
C ALA A 1 5.17 7.63 1.25
N GLY A 2 3.85 7.82 1.11
CA GLY A 2 2.94 6.75 0.65
C GLY A 2 3.37 6.03 -0.62
N MET A 3 3.73 6.76 -1.69
CA MET A 3 4.22 6.14 -2.94
C MET A 3 5.47 5.26 -2.76
N LEU A 4 6.41 5.66 -1.89
CA LEU A 4 7.63 4.88 -1.63
C LEU A 4 7.30 3.60 -0.85
N VAL A 5 6.39 3.69 0.12
CA VAL A 5 5.89 2.52 0.87
C VAL A 5 5.20 1.55 -0.09
N MET A 6 4.29 2.04 -0.92
CA MET A 6 3.60 1.20 -1.91
C MET A 6 4.56 0.59 -2.93
N THR A 7 5.58 1.33 -3.36
CA THR A 7 6.63 0.79 -4.25
C THR A 7 7.39 -0.36 -3.58
N ALA A 8 7.76 -0.21 -2.30
CA ALA A 8 8.42 -1.28 -1.55
C ALA A 8 7.52 -2.50 -1.36
N VAL A 9 6.23 -2.29 -1.06
CA VAL A 9 5.24 -3.36 -0.90
C VAL A 9 5.06 -4.12 -2.21
N ILE A 10 4.79 -3.42 -3.32
CA ILE A 10 4.60 -4.04 -4.64
C ILE A 10 5.85 -4.77 -5.11
N GLY A 11 7.03 -4.18 -4.89
CA GLY A 11 8.29 -4.85 -5.22
C GLY A 11 8.48 -6.15 -4.43
N LEU A 12 8.12 -6.16 -3.15
CA LEU A 12 8.21 -7.34 -2.30
C LEU A 12 7.17 -8.41 -2.67
N GLN A 13 5.96 -7.99 -3.06
CA GLN A 13 4.93 -8.88 -3.61
C GLN A 13 5.40 -9.58 -4.89
N ALA A 14 5.95 -8.81 -5.83
CA ALA A 14 6.44 -9.36 -7.09
C ALA A 14 7.68 -10.24 -6.90
N LEU A 15 8.60 -9.90 -5.98
CA LEU A 15 9.83 -10.67 -5.75
C LEU A 15 9.60 -11.94 -4.93
N LEU A 16 8.91 -11.83 -3.79
CA LEU A 16 8.79 -12.96 -2.85
C LEU A 16 7.61 -13.86 -3.20
N PHE A 17 6.45 -13.27 -3.46
CA PHE A 17 5.19 -14.01 -3.60
C PHE A 17 4.81 -14.32 -5.05
N GLN A 18 5.57 -13.76 -6.00
CA GLN A 18 5.27 -13.83 -7.44
C GLN A 18 3.85 -13.32 -7.75
N ASP A 19 3.39 -12.38 -6.94
CA ASP A 19 2.06 -11.78 -7.03
C ASP A 19 2.22 -10.44 -7.79
N GLY A 20 1.80 -10.42 -9.06
CA GLY A 20 1.84 -9.23 -9.93
C GLY A 20 3.02 -9.11 -10.90
N GLY A 21 3.95 -10.07 -10.94
CA GLY A 21 5.00 -10.21 -11.96
C GLY A 21 6.07 -9.08 -12.04
N LEU A 22 7.36 -9.45 -12.12
CA LEU A 22 8.45 -8.46 -12.16
C LEU A 22 8.43 -7.57 -13.42
N LEU A 23 8.02 -8.11 -14.56
CA LEU A 23 7.94 -7.37 -15.83
C LEU A 23 6.81 -6.33 -15.83
N VAL A 24 5.73 -6.58 -15.09
CA VAL A 24 4.54 -5.72 -15.01
C VAL A 24 4.60 -4.79 -13.79
N MET A 25 5.61 -4.95 -12.93
CA MET A 25 5.80 -4.16 -11.71
C MET A 25 5.69 -2.64 -11.92
N GLY A 26 6.20 -2.11 -13.04
CA GLY A 26 6.07 -0.68 -13.37
C GLY A 26 4.61 -0.23 -13.54
N ALA A 27 3.79 -1.03 -14.22
CA ALA A 27 2.37 -0.78 -14.39
C ALA A 27 1.62 -0.89 -13.05
N ASN A 28 1.97 -1.87 -12.22
CA ASN A 28 1.38 -2.04 -10.88
C ASN A 28 1.72 -0.86 -9.95
N ILE A 29 2.97 -0.40 -9.94
CA ILE A 29 3.39 0.80 -9.17
C ILE A 29 2.63 2.03 -9.66
N PHE A 30 2.44 2.17 -10.98
CA PHE A 30 1.66 3.26 -11.55
C PHE A 30 0.20 3.22 -11.06
N ASN A 31 -0.49 2.07 -11.20
CA ASN A 31 -1.91 1.94 -10.87
C ASN A 31 -2.18 2.05 -9.36
N MET A 32 -1.45 1.28 -8.55
CA MET A 32 -1.73 1.13 -7.11
C MET A 32 -0.89 2.05 -6.22
N GLY A 33 0.24 2.56 -6.71
CA GLY A 33 1.12 3.44 -5.95
C GLY A 33 0.95 4.91 -6.31
N LEU A 34 1.09 5.26 -7.60
CA LEU A 34 1.08 6.66 -8.05
C LEU A 34 -0.33 7.21 -8.16
N VAL A 35 -1.20 6.58 -8.96
CA VAL A 35 -2.57 7.09 -9.23
C VAL A 35 -3.38 7.20 -7.94
N THR A 36 -3.36 6.15 -7.11
CA THR A 36 -4.08 6.12 -5.82
C THR A 36 -3.60 7.25 -4.88
N ALA A 37 -2.28 7.46 -4.78
CA ALA A 37 -1.71 8.50 -3.94
C ALA A 37 -2.07 9.91 -4.42
N LEU A 38 -2.08 10.14 -5.75
CA LEU A 38 -2.48 11.43 -6.31
C LEU A 38 -3.95 11.73 -6.04
N ILE A 39 -4.84 10.76 -6.23
CA ILE A 39 -6.28 10.90 -5.93
C ILE A 39 -6.47 11.16 -4.44
N GLY A 40 -5.93 10.30 -3.58
CA GLY A 40 -6.05 10.45 -2.13
C GLY A 40 -5.55 11.81 -1.62
N TYR A 41 -4.39 12.25 -2.11
CA TYR A 41 -3.83 13.55 -1.74
C TYR A 41 -4.65 14.74 -2.27
N GLY A 42 -5.13 14.65 -3.52
CA GLY A 42 -5.97 15.68 -4.12
C GLY A 42 -7.25 15.92 -3.32
N PHE A 43 -7.95 14.84 -2.97
CA PHE A 43 -9.17 14.90 -2.15
C PHE A 43 -8.89 15.31 -0.70
N TYR A 44 -7.80 14.82 -0.10
CA TYR A 44 -7.36 15.28 1.22
C TYR A 44 -7.14 16.80 1.24
N ARG A 45 -6.44 17.35 0.24
CA ARG A 45 -6.24 18.79 0.11
C ARG A 45 -7.55 19.53 -0.08
N ALA A 46 -8.45 19.00 -0.91
CA ALA A 46 -9.75 19.61 -1.15
C ALA A 46 -10.61 19.68 0.13
N ALA A 47 -10.48 18.72 1.04
CA ALA A 47 -11.19 18.69 2.33
C ALA A 47 -10.42 19.33 3.50
N ALA A 48 -9.23 19.87 3.26
CA ALA A 48 -8.44 20.53 4.29
C ALA A 48 -9.21 21.72 4.88
N GLY A 49 -9.23 21.84 6.21
CA GLY A 49 -9.96 22.91 6.90
C GLY A 49 -11.48 22.71 7.03
N ARG A 50 -12.06 21.66 6.43
CA ARG A 50 -13.47 21.31 6.64
C ARG A 50 -13.68 20.56 7.95
N GLY A 51 -14.94 20.50 8.40
CA GLY A 51 -15.32 19.74 9.59
C GLY A 51 -15.06 18.24 9.46
N ARG A 52 -14.81 17.57 10.60
CA ARG A 52 -14.39 16.16 10.68
C ARG A 52 -15.32 15.19 9.95
N ARG A 53 -16.64 15.40 10.01
CA ARG A 53 -17.62 14.55 9.29
C ARG A 53 -17.41 14.62 7.77
N THR A 54 -17.19 15.83 7.24
CA THR A 54 -16.92 16.04 5.83
C THR A 54 -15.57 15.45 5.42
N GLN A 55 -14.54 15.57 6.25
CA GLN A 55 -13.23 14.97 5.98
C GLN A 55 -13.31 13.45 5.89
N LEU A 56 -14.03 12.79 6.80
CA LEU A 56 -14.26 11.34 6.73
C LEU A 56 -15.05 10.94 5.49
N GLY A 57 -16.13 11.68 5.17
CA GLY A 57 -16.90 11.43 3.94
C GLY A 57 -16.06 11.56 2.68
N VAL A 58 -15.24 12.62 2.59
CA VAL A 58 -14.32 12.82 1.46
C VAL A 58 -13.25 11.73 1.40
N ALA A 59 -12.72 11.27 2.53
CA ALA A 59 -11.76 10.18 2.56
C ALA A 59 -12.35 8.86 2.03
N GLY A 60 -13.60 8.54 2.40
CA GLY A 60 -14.30 7.36 1.87
C GLY A 60 -14.53 7.45 0.35
N VAL A 61 -14.97 8.61 -0.15
CA VAL A 61 -15.13 8.84 -1.59
C VAL A 61 -13.79 8.76 -2.32
N ALA A 62 -12.73 9.35 -1.76
CA ALA A 62 -11.39 9.31 -2.33
C ALA A 62 -10.85 7.88 -2.40
N ALA A 63 -11.06 7.08 -1.36
CA ALA A 63 -10.69 5.67 -1.33
C ALA A 63 -11.41 4.89 -2.44
N TRP A 64 -12.73 4.99 -2.53
CA TRP A 64 -13.51 4.32 -3.58
C TRP A 64 -13.05 4.73 -4.99
N LEU A 65 -12.93 6.04 -5.25
CA LEU A 65 -12.46 6.57 -6.54
C LEU A 65 -11.03 6.15 -6.87
N SER A 66 -10.15 6.03 -5.87
CA SER A 66 -8.78 5.59 -6.08
C SER A 66 -8.71 4.14 -6.57
N VAL A 67 -9.53 3.25 -6.00
CA VAL A 67 -9.66 1.85 -6.46
C VAL A 67 -10.24 1.80 -7.87
N MET A 68 -11.23 2.65 -8.18
CA MET A 68 -11.84 2.72 -9.52
C MET A 68 -10.85 3.19 -10.57
N ALA A 69 -10.06 4.21 -10.26
CA ALA A 69 -9.02 4.68 -11.15
C ALA A 69 -7.93 3.62 -11.37
N GLY A 70 -7.51 2.92 -10.31
CA GLY A 70 -6.57 1.80 -10.43
C GLY A 70 -7.10 0.72 -11.38
N ALA A 71 -8.34 0.27 -11.17
CA ALA A 71 -8.99 -0.73 -12.02
C ALA A 71 -9.15 -0.27 -13.47
N PHE A 72 -9.50 1.00 -13.69
CA PHE A 72 -9.60 1.60 -15.02
C PHE A 72 -8.26 1.58 -15.76
N PHE A 73 -7.18 2.01 -15.11
CA PHE A 73 -5.85 2.01 -15.75
C PHE A 73 -5.33 0.60 -16.00
N THR A 74 -5.58 -0.35 -15.08
CA THR A 74 -5.26 -1.77 -15.33
C THR A 74 -6.01 -2.29 -16.56
N ALA A 75 -7.31 -2.03 -16.68
CA ALA A 75 -8.10 -2.46 -17.83
C ALA A 75 -7.60 -1.83 -19.14
N LEU A 76 -7.23 -0.54 -19.10
CA LEU A 76 -6.66 0.17 -20.25
C LEU A 76 -5.31 -0.44 -20.67
N GLN A 77 -4.45 -0.76 -19.72
CA GLN A 77 -3.15 -1.39 -19.99
C GLN A 77 -3.30 -2.79 -20.58
N LEU A 78 -4.22 -3.61 -20.08
CA LEU A 78 -4.52 -4.94 -20.62
C LEU A 78 -5.07 -4.91 -22.05
N TRP A 79 -5.82 -3.85 -22.38
CA TRP A 79 -6.27 -3.61 -23.74
C TRP A 79 -5.14 -3.14 -24.64
N LEU A 80 -4.34 -2.17 -24.19
CA LEU A 80 -3.20 -1.64 -24.94
C LEU A 80 -2.10 -2.68 -25.17
N SER A 81 -1.95 -3.67 -24.27
CA SER A 81 -1.02 -4.79 -24.45
C SER A 81 -1.52 -5.82 -25.46
N GLY A 82 -2.76 -5.71 -25.96
CA GLY A 82 -3.39 -6.69 -26.84
C GLY A 82 -3.82 -7.97 -26.12
N THR A 83 -3.77 -8.01 -24.78
CA THR A 83 -4.08 -9.21 -23.99
C THR A 83 -5.59 -9.46 -23.89
N SER A 84 -6.41 -8.40 -23.83
CA SER A 84 -7.87 -8.54 -23.72
C SER A 84 -8.64 -7.42 -24.42
N PRO A 85 -9.79 -7.70 -25.09
CA PRO A 85 -10.60 -6.67 -25.71
C PRO A 85 -11.19 -5.69 -24.68
N LEU A 86 -11.17 -4.38 -24.99
CA LEU A 86 -11.63 -3.31 -24.08
C LEU A 86 -13.07 -3.52 -23.61
N ALA A 87 -13.97 -3.90 -24.52
CA ALA A 87 -15.39 -4.13 -24.25
C ALA A 87 -15.64 -5.24 -23.22
N VAL A 88 -14.65 -6.10 -22.98
CA VAL A 88 -14.73 -7.24 -22.08
C VAL A 88 -14.02 -6.94 -20.77
N VAL A 89 -12.74 -6.51 -20.84
CA VAL A 89 -11.93 -6.27 -19.64
C VAL A 89 -12.40 -5.06 -18.83
N MET A 90 -12.86 -3.98 -19.49
CA MET A 90 -13.30 -2.76 -18.81
C MET A 90 -14.48 -2.98 -17.87
N PRO A 91 -15.65 -3.51 -18.32
CA PRO A 91 -16.76 -3.74 -17.42
C PRO A 91 -16.41 -4.77 -16.33
N ALA A 92 -15.67 -5.81 -16.69
CA ALA A 92 -15.31 -6.87 -15.75
C ALA A 92 -14.41 -6.35 -14.61
N MET A 93 -13.37 -5.57 -14.93
CA MET A 93 -12.49 -4.95 -13.94
C MET A 93 -13.24 -3.92 -13.09
N LEU A 94 -14.00 -3.00 -13.71
CA LEU A 94 -14.67 -1.93 -12.97
C LEU A 94 -15.78 -2.45 -12.05
N VAL A 95 -16.58 -3.44 -12.47
CA VAL A 95 -17.71 -3.95 -11.67
C VAL A 95 -17.22 -4.64 -10.41
N VAL A 96 -16.23 -5.54 -10.53
CA VAL A 96 -15.74 -6.25 -9.34
C VAL A 96 -15.01 -5.28 -8.41
N HIS A 97 -14.19 -4.38 -8.97
CA HIS A 97 -13.49 -3.41 -8.15
C HIS A 97 -14.45 -2.40 -7.51
N ALA A 98 -15.64 -2.14 -8.07
CA ALA A 98 -16.63 -1.25 -7.45
C ALA A 98 -17.06 -1.76 -6.07
N LEU A 99 -17.18 -3.08 -5.93
CA LEU A 99 -17.47 -3.75 -4.66
C LEU A 99 -16.25 -3.73 -3.73
N ILE A 100 -15.05 -4.03 -4.25
CA ILE A 100 -13.79 -3.96 -3.48
C ILE A 100 -13.56 -2.54 -2.94
N GLY A 101 -13.78 -1.53 -3.78
CA GLY A 101 -13.63 -0.13 -3.44
C GLY A 101 -14.59 0.33 -2.35
N LEU A 102 -15.78 -0.30 -2.24
CA LEU A 102 -16.69 -0.03 -1.13
C LEU A 102 -16.11 -0.54 0.20
N GLY A 103 -15.51 -1.73 0.17
CA GLY A 103 -14.74 -2.27 1.30
C GLY A 103 -13.59 -1.34 1.70
N GLU A 104 -12.80 -0.87 0.73
CA GLU A 104 -11.68 0.04 0.97
C GLU A 104 -12.14 1.39 1.55
N ALA A 105 -13.27 1.93 1.07
CA ALA A 105 -13.87 3.14 1.61
C ALA A 105 -14.30 2.96 3.07
N LEU A 106 -14.93 1.82 3.41
CA LEU A 106 -15.35 1.50 4.78
C LEU A 106 -14.14 1.36 5.70
N ILE A 107 -13.12 0.62 5.28
CA ILE A 107 -11.87 0.43 6.03
C ILE A 107 -11.17 1.77 6.25
N THR A 108 -11.03 2.59 5.21
CA THR A 108 -10.40 3.91 5.27
C THR A 108 -11.14 4.82 6.26
N VAL A 109 -12.46 4.90 6.17
CA VAL A 109 -13.26 5.73 7.07
C VAL A 109 -13.19 5.22 8.51
N ALA A 110 -13.27 3.91 8.72
CA ALA A 110 -13.17 3.30 10.06
C ALA A 110 -11.80 3.57 10.70
N ALA A 111 -10.71 3.36 9.94
CA ALA A 111 -9.35 3.61 10.41
C ALA A 111 -9.13 5.08 10.77
N LEU A 112 -9.54 6.01 9.90
CA LEU A 112 -9.43 7.44 10.16
C LEU A 112 -10.31 7.88 11.34
N ALA A 113 -11.53 7.35 11.45
CA ALA A 113 -12.42 7.65 12.58
C ALA A 113 -11.85 7.14 13.90
N PHE A 114 -11.25 5.94 13.91
CA PHE A 114 -10.57 5.36 15.07
C PHE A 114 -9.36 6.20 15.49
N ILE A 115 -8.46 6.51 14.55
CA ILE A 115 -7.28 7.34 14.82
C ILE A 115 -7.71 8.70 15.38
N ALA A 116 -8.72 9.31 14.77
CA ALA A 116 -9.24 10.60 15.22
C ALA A 116 -9.90 10.57 16.61
N ARG A 117 -10.28 9.38 17.13
CA ARG A 117 -10.82 9.21 18.50
C ARG A 117 -9.71 8.89 19.49
N VAL A 118 -8.80 8.00 19.14
CA VAL A 118 -7.78 7.49 20.07
C VAL A 118 -6.56 8.41 20.14
N ARG A 119 -6.17 9.02 19.01
CA ARG A 119 -4.98 9.89 18.89
C ARG A 119 -5.19 11.00 17.85
N PRO A 120 -6.07 11.99 18.13
CA PRO A 120 -6.36 13.10 17.22
C PRO A 120 -5.10 13.89 16.80
N ASP A 121 -4.08 13.91 17.66
CA ASP A 121 -2.78 14.57 17.42
C ASP A 121 -2.10 14.11 16.13
N LEU A 122 -2.36 12.88 15.67
CA LEU A 122 -1.75 12.33 14.45
C LEU A 122 -2.33 12.88 13.14
N LEU A 123 -3.52 13.48 13.20
CA LEU A 123 -4.20 14.00 12.02
C LEU A 123 -3.92 15.51 11.83
N GLY A 124 -3.31 16.14 12.84
CA GLY A 124 -2.84 17.52 12.77
C GLY A 124 -1.59 17.67 11.89
N ARG A 125 -1.40 18.83 11.28
CA ARG A 125 -0.19 19.14 10.49
C ARG A 125 1.11 19.08 11.32
N GLU A 126 1.01 19.24 12.64
CA GLU A 126 2.13 19.12 13.60
C GLU A 126 2.51 17.67 13.92
N ALA A 127 1.70 16.68 13.52
CA ALA A 127 1.97 15.26 13.71
C ALA A 127 3.29 14.78 13.06
N VAL A 128 3.74 15.48 12.01
CA VAL A 128 5.00 15.16 11.31
C VAL A 128 6.22 15.58 12.13
N GLN A 129 6.08 16.55 13.05
CA GLN A 129 7.18 17.05 13.88
C GLN A 129 7.34 16.30 15.21
N ASN A 130 6.28 15.68 15.74
CA ASN A 130 6.37 14.89 16.97
C ASN A 130 6.60 13.40 16.68
N ARG A 131 7.83 12.97 16.96
CA ARG A 131 8.42 11.63 16.80
C ARG A 131 7.39 10.49 16.86
N GLY A 132 7.22 9.77 15.74
CA GLY A 132 6.59 8.45 15.75
C GLY A 132 7.35 7.51 16.69
N GLY A 133 6.76 7.23 17.85
CA GLY A 133 7.34 6.36 18.87
C GLY A 133 7.24 4.88 18.51
N TRP A 134 8.08 4.06 19.15
CA TRP A 134 8.07 2.60 19.02
C TRP A 134 6.70 1.96 19.26
N GLY A 135 5.81 2.60 20.04
CA GLY A 135 4.45 2.13 20.26
C GLY A 135 3.60 2.04 18.99
N TRP A 136 3.82 2.87 17.97
CA TRP A 136 3.08 2.80 16.70
C TRP A 136 3.61 1.70 15.79
N VAL A 137 4.93 1.52 15.78
CA VAL A 137 5.55 0.39 15.11
C VAL A 137 5.03 -0.90 15.73
N ALA A 138 5.00 -0.98 17.06
CA ALA A 138 4.43 -2.12 17.78
C ALA A 138 2.94 -2.32 17.46
N GLY A 139 2.11 -1.28 17.53
CA GLY A 139 0.67 -1.38 17.22
C GLY A 139 0.39 -1.80 15.79
N GLY A 140 1.09 -1.22 14.80
CA GLY A 140 0.97 -1.61 13.40
C GLY A 140 1.44 -3.05 13.16
N LEU A 141 2.54 -3.46 13.80
CA LEU A 141 3.04 -4.83 13.72
C LEU A 141 2.07 -5.82 14.36
N SER A 142 1.46 -5.49 15.51
CA SER A 142 0.44 -6.32 16.14
C SER A 142 -0.76 -6.53 15.23
N ILE A 143 -1.26 -5.47 14.59
CA ILE A 143 -2.37 -5.58 13.62
C ILE A 143 -1.94 -6.47 12.44
N ALA A 144 -0.75 -6.25 11.89
CA ALA A 144 -0.25 -7.07 10.78
C ALA A 144 -0.14 -8.55 11.16
N LEU A 145 0.36 -8.87 12.35
CA LEU A 145 0.46 -10.24 12.84
C LEU A 145 -0.93 -10.89 13.03
N VAL A 146 -1.89 -10.15 13.58
CA VAL A 146 -3.27 -10.63 13.70
C VAL A 146 -3.87 -10.92 12.33
N VAL A 147 -3.68 -10.02 11.35
CA VAL A 147 -4.15 -10.23 9.97
C VAL A 147 -3.50 -11.46 9.34
N VAL A 148 -2.19 -11.67 9.52
CA VAL A 148 -1.48 -12.86 9.01
C VAL A 148 -2.04 -14.15 9.61
N LEU A 149 -2.35 -14.16 10.90
CA LEU A 149 -2.93 -15.34 11.56
C LEU A 149 -4.36 -15.64 11.07
N LEU A 150 -5.10 -14.62 10.65
CA LEU A 150 -6.44 -14.76 10.07
C LEU A 150 -6.40 -15.04 8.56
N ALA A 151 -5.26 -14.89 7.89
CA ALA A 151 -5.14 -15.05 6.44
C ALA A 151 -5.63 -16.41 5.91
N PRO A 152 -5.42 -17.56 6.58
CA PRO A 152 -5.97 -18.84 6.12
C PRO A 152 -7.51 -18.92 6.12
N LEU A 153 -8.18 -17.99 6.81
CA LEU A 153 -9.65 -17.88 6.80
C LEU A 153 -10.15 -17.05 5.62
N ALA A 154 -9.26 -16.47 4.81
CA ALA A 154 -9.61 -15.78 3.59
C ALA A 154 -10.24 -16.75 2.57
N SER A 155 -11.09 -16.21 1.70
CA SER A 155 -11.77 -17.01 0.68
C SER A 155 -10.76 -17.67 -0.26
N THR A 156 -10.98 -18.94 -0.57
CA THR A 156 -10.23 -19.69 -1.59
C THR A 156 -10.73 -19.42 -3.02
N ASN A 157 -11.78 -18.62 -3.17
CA ASN A 157 -12.31 -18.25 -4.48
C ASN A 157 -11.33 -17.31 -5.20
N PRO A 158 -11.28 -17.35 -6.54
CA PRO A 158 -10.45 -16.43 -7.31
C PRO A 158 -10.85 -14.99 -7.00
N ASP A 159 -9.85 -14.14 -6.85
CA ASP A 159 -10.07 -12.71 -6.62
C ASP A 159 -10.67 -12.05 -7.88
N GLY A 160 -10.99 -10.76 -7.79
CA GLY A 160 -11.68 -10.07 -8.88
C GLY A 160 -10.95 -10.08 -10.21
N LEU A 161 -9.62 -10.01 -10.19
CA LEU A 161 -8.81 -10.01 -11.41
C LEU A 161 -8.68 -11.44 -11.97
N VAL A 162 -8.37 -12.42 -11.12
CA VAL A 162 -8.22 -13.84 -11.51
C VAL A 162 -9.55 -14.42 -11.98
N ARG A 163 -10.67 -14.04 -11.35
CA ARG A 163 -12.01 -14.47 -11.78
C ARG A 163 -12.30 -14.00 -13.20
N VAL A 164 -12.04 -12.72 -13.46
CA VAL A 164 -12.21 -12.11 -14.78
C VAL A 164 -11.26 -12.72 -15.80
N ALA A 165 -10.00 -12.96 -15.42
CA ALA A 165 -9.01 -13.61 -16.28
C ALA A 165 -9.38 -15.05 -16.65
N THR A 166 -9.94 -15.78 -15.69
CA THR A 166 -10.43 -17.16 -15.87
C THR A 166 -11.67 -17.18 -16.78
N ASP A 167 -12.67 -16.35 -16.48
CA ASP A 167 -13.93 -16.31 -17.22
C ASP A 167 -13.74 -15.89 -18.68
N LEU A 168 -12.70 -15.10 -18.95
CA LEU A 168 -12.38 -14.56 -20.28
C LEU A 168 -11.21 -15.27 -20.97
N GLY A 169 -10.62 -16.28 -20.32
CA GLY A 169 -9.62 -17.16 -20.93
C GLY A 169 -8.23 -16.55 -21.17
N PHE A 170 -7.90 -15.42 -20.56
CA PHE A 170 -6.58 -14.79 -20.72
C PHE A 170 -5.59 -15.11 -19.59
N ILE A 171 -5.96 -16.02 -18.67
CA ILE A 171 -5.05 -16.49 -17.61
C ILE A 171 -3.80 -17.20 -18.16
N SER A 172 -3.88 -17.76 -19.36
CA SER A 172 -2.75 -18.43 -20.05
C SER A 172 -1.76 -17.46 -20.70
N ALA A 173 -2.08 -16.16 -20.76
CA ALA A 173 -1.18 -15.12 -21.28
C ALA A 173 -0.17 -14.65 -20.22
N GLU A 174 -0.23 -15.18 -19.00
CA GLU A 174 0.70 -14.85 -17.92
C GLU A 174 2.07 -15.48 -18.21
N ALA A 175 3.06 -14.62 -18.48
CA ALA A 175 4.44 -15.06 -18.62
C ALA A 175 5.00 -15.40 -17.23
N GLY A 176 5.28 -16.70 -17.01
CA GLY A 176 5.88 -17.17 -15.75
C GLY A 176 7.24 -16.53 -15.48
N ALA A 177 7.58 -16.42 -14.20
CA ALA A 177 8.88 -15.89 -13.78
C ALA A 177 9.99 -16.95 -13.94
N PRO A 178 11.22 -16.57 -14.33
CA PRO A 178 12.33 -17.51 -14.42
C PRO A 178 12.72 -18.17 -13.08
N VAL A 179 12.37 -17.53 -11.95
CA VAL A 179 12.64 -18.00 -10.59
C VAL A 179 11.42 -17.72 -9.71
N GLU A 180 10.89 -18.75 -9.07
CA GLU A 180 9.75 -18.67 -8.15
C GLU A 180 10.20 -18.98 -6.72
N LEU A 181 10.04 -18.04 -5.79
CA LEU A 181 10.43 -18.21 -4.39
C LEU A 181 9.29 -18.81 -3.54
N LEU A 182 8.19 -18.07 -3.42
CA LEU A 182 7.00 -18.47 -2.66
C LEU A 182 5.73 -18.21 -3.48
N PRO A 183 5.55 -18.87 -4.65
CA PRO A 183 4.43 -18.58 -5.55
C PRO A 183 3.10 -18.78 -4.83
N GLY A 184 2.24 -17.76 -4.88
CA GLY A 184 0.91 -17.80 -4.25
C GLY A 184 0.97 -18.13 -2.75
N TYR A 185 1.99 -17.63 -2.04
CA TYR A 185 2.19 -17.86 -0.59
C TYR A 185 2.46 -19.33 -0.22
N THR A 186 2.93 -20.14 -1.18
CA THR A 186 3.28 -21.54 -1.00
C THR A 186 4.77 -21.71 -0.65
N ILE A 187 5.07 -22.36 0.47
CA ILE A 187 6.43 -22.67 0.90
C ILE A 187 6.83 -24.03 0.30
N PRO A 188 7.97 -24.11 -0.40
CA PRO A 188 8.51 -25.37 -0.90
C PRO A 188 8.57 -26.44 0.21
N GLY A 189 7.93 -27.57 -0.02
CA GLY A 189 7.87 -28.70 0.92
C GLY A 189 6.69 -28.71 1.91
N LEU A 190 5.96 -27.60 2.08
CA LEU A 190 4.77 -27.52 2.93
C LEU A 190 3.43 -27.58 2.16
N GLY A 191 3.45 -27.29 0.86
CA GLY A 191 2.25 -27.26 0.02
C GLY A 191 1.33 -26.07 0.32
N SER A 192 0.20 -25.98 -0.37
CA SER A 192 -0.71 -24.81 -0.36
C SER A 192 -1.66 -24.75 0.84
N GLY A 193 -1.22 -25.21 2.01
CA GLY A 193 -2.03 -25.24 3.23
C GLY A 193 -1.98 -23.94 4.03
N GLY A 194 -2.92 -23.76 4.97
CA GLY A 194 -2.99 -22.56 5.82
C GLY A 194 -1.70 -22.27 6.62
N LEU A 195 -0.95 -23.31 6.99
CA LEU A 195 0.37 -23.15 7.62
C LEU A 195 1.38 -22.46 6.70
N SER A 196 1.37 -22.81 5.40
CA SER A 196 2.21 -22.15 4.41
C SER A 196 1.85 -20.68 4.27
N THR A 197 0.56 -20.36 4.17
CA THR A 197 0.06 -18.98 4.08
C THR A 197 0.48 -18.14 5.29
N ILE A 198 0.36 -18.68 6.50
CA ILE A 198 0.80 -18.00 7.73
C ILE A 198 2.31 -17.74 7.68
N LEU A 199 3.11 -18.76 7.41
CA LEU A 199 4.57 -18.64 7.43
C LEU A 199 5.08 -17.71 6.33
N ALA A 200 4.49 -17.76 5.12
CA ALA A 200 4.77 -16.83 4.03
C ALA A 200 4.38 -15.39 4.41
N GLY A 201 3.22 -15.21 5.05
CA GLY A 201 2.77 -13.91 5.56
C GLY A 201 3.71 -13.35 6.64
N LEU A 202 4.16 -14.18 7.58
CA LEU A 202 5.14 -13.80 8.60
C LEU A 202 6.48 -13.39 7.98
N ALA A 203 6.96 -14.13 6.97
CA ALA A 203 8.15 -13.78 6.22
C ALA A 203 8.01 -12.43 5.50
N GLY A 204 6.84 -12.17 4.90
CA GLY A 204 6.52 -10.87 4.28
C GLY A 204 6.54 -9.72 5.27
N VAL A 205 5.87 -9.87 6.42
CA VAL A 205 5.85 -8.86 7.49
C VAL A 205 7.27 -8.58 7.99
N ALA A 206 8.09 -9.61 8.19
CA ALA A 206 9.47 -9.46 8.60
C ALA A 206 10.30 -8.70 7.56
N ALA A 207 10.18 -9.08 6.28
CA ALA A 207 10.93 -8.46 5.18
C ALA A 207 10.56 -6.98 4.98
N VAL A 208 9.27 -6.63 4.97
CA VAL A 208 8.80 -5.23 4.90
C VAL A 208 9.31 -4.43 6.10
N SER A 209 9.22 -5.00 7.30
CA SER A 209 9.67 -4.32 8.53
C SER A 209 11.17 -4.04 8.51
N LEU A 210 11.97 -5.02 8.08
CA LEU A 210 13.42 -4.89 7.95
C LEU A 210 13.80 -3.83 6.90
N LEU A 211 13.15 -3.84 5.74
CA LEU A 211 13.37 -2.83 4.69
C LEU A 211 13.01 -1.43 5.17
N ALA A 212 11.84 -1.27 5.81
CA ALA A 212 11.38 0.02 6.31
C ALA A 212 12.34 0.59 7.38
N VAL A 213 12.77 -0.24 8.33
CA VAL A 213 13.73 0.16 9.38
C VAL A 213 15.12 0.41 8.79
N GLY A 214 15.59 -0.44 7.88
CA GLY A 214 16.89 -0.31 7.22
C GLY A 214 16.98 0.98 6.41
N LEU A 215 15.98 1.24 5.56
CA LEU A 215 15.89 2.48 4.77
C LEU A 215 15.77 3.70 5.68
N GLY A 216 14.95 3.62 6.74
CA GLY A 216 14.81 4.69 7.72
C GLY A 216 16.11 5.02 8.47
N ARG A 217 16.95 4.02 8.76
CA ARG A 217 18.27 4.22 9.37
C ARG A 217 19.27 4.80 8.37
N TRP A 218 19.25 4.34 7.12
CA TRP A 218 20.18 4.80 6.08
C TRP A 218 19.91 6.25 5.64
N LEU A 219 18.63 6.64 5.58
CA LEU A 219 18.24 8.02 5.21
C LEU A 219 18.44 9.04 6.33
N LYS A 220 18.67 8.61 7.58
CA LYS A 220 19.06 9.52 8.66
C LYS A 220 20.49 10.00 8.40
N ARG A 221 20.62 11.23 7.91
CA ARG A 221 21.91 11.93 7.82
C ARG A 221 22.50 12.08 9.24
N PRO A 222 23.81 11.88 9.45
CA PRO A 222 24.45 12.26 10.69
C PRO A 222 24.29 13.77 10.90
N ASP A 223 23.95 14.18 12.13
CA ASP A 223 23.70 15.57 12.48
C ASP A 223 24.87 16.46 12.04
N SER A 224 24.57 17.58 11.38
CA SER A 224 25.56 18.55 10.97
C SER A 224 26.30 19.12 12.18
N VAL A 225 27.63 19.16 12.10
CA VAL A 225 28.56 19.72 13.09
C VAL A 225 27.99 21.02 13.70
N PRO A 226 27.91 21.15 15.03
CA PRO A 226 27.43 22.38 15.67
C PRO A 226 28.25 23.58 15.17
N LEU A 227 27.56 24.63 14.70
CA LEU A 227 28.24 25.88 14.35
C LEU A 227 28.94 26.41 15.62
N PRO A 228 30.19 26.88 15.51
CA PRO A 228 30.88 27.47 16.65
C PRO A 228 30.07 28.63 17.20
N ALA A 229 30.01 28.72 18.54
CA ALA A 229 29.26 29.77 19.22
C ALA A 229 29.74 31.16 18.75
N PRO A 230 28.82 32.13 18.57
CA PRO A 230 29.19 33.48 18.18
C PRO A 230 30.16 34.08 19.21
N GLU A 231 31.26 34.67 18.73
CA GLU A 231 32.22 35.34 19.60
C GLU A 231 31.56 36.48 20.38
N PRO A 232 31.90 36.65 21.67
CA PRO A 232 31.34 37.71 22.48
C PRO A 232 31.74 39.09 21.90
N PRO A 233 30.86 40.09 22.01
CA PRO A 233 31.13 41.41 21.45
C PRO A 233 32.36 42.03 22.11
N THR A 234 33.35 42.36 21.29
CA THR A 234 34.53 43.11 21.74
C THR A 234 34.07 44.48 22.24
N SER A 235 34.24 44.75 23.54
CA SER A 235 33.98 46.06 24.11
C SER A 235 34.91 47.09 23.46
N GLY A 236 34.42 47.81 22.45
CA GLY A 236 35.10 48.95 21.87
C GLY A 236 35.20 50.04 22.91
N ARG A 237 36.38 50.20 23.51
CA ARG A 237 36.78 51.43 24.17
C ARG A 237 37.18 52.42 23.08
N HIS A 238 36.38 53.46 22.85
CA HIS A 238 36.83 54.79 22.44
C HIS A 238 35.82 55.82 22.92
#